data_AF-A0A537ULZ0-F1
#
_entry.id   AF-A0A537ULZ0-F1
#
_cell.length_a   1.000
_cell.length_b   1.000
_cell.length_c   1.000
_cell.angle_alpha   90.00
_cell.angle_beta   90.00
_cell.angle_gamma   90.00
#
_symmetry.space_group_name_H-M   'P 1'
#
loop_
_entity.id
_entity.type
_entity.pdbx_description
1 polymer ?
#
loop_
_entity_poly.entity_id
_entity_poly.type
_entity_poly.pdbx_seq_one_letter_code
_entity_poly.pdbx_strand_id
1 'polypeptide(L)' 'MSQVAPPMNDDQSPLTTLISCVECAKIMRIEKIDPDGKGRDMIQYRCDYCGRIERLRLIRRTWPSARQTSR' A
#
# COMPACT_ATOMS: atom_id res chain seq x y z
N MET A 1 31.31 -15.03 -12.12
CA MET A 1 30.82 -14.49 -10.84
C MET A 1 29.55 -13.71 -11.16
N SER A 2 28.39 -14.36 -11.06
CA SER A 2 27.10 -13.74 -11.37
C SER A 2 26.73 -12.81 -10.23
N GLN A 3 26.79 -11.50 -10.46
CA GLN A 3 26.29 -10.50 -9.52
C GLN A 3 24.77 -10.61 -9.46
N VAL A 4 24.26 -11.12 -8.35
CA VAL A 4 22.84 -11.02 -7.99
C VAL A 4 22.66 -9.59 -7.48
N ALA A 5 21.97 -8.76 -8.26
CA ALA A 5 21.57 -7.43 -7.81
C ALA A 5 20.78 -7.56 -6.50
N PRO A 6 21.02 -6.71 -5.49
CA PRO A 6 20.21 -6.73 -4.28
C PRO A 6 18.75 -6.48 -4.67
N PRO A 7 17.76 -7.12 -4.01
CA PRO A 7 16.36 -6.85 -4.26
C PRO A 7 16.11 -5.38 -3.93
N MET A 8 16.01 -4.54 -4.96
CA MET A 8 15.59 -3.16 -4.86
C MET A 8 14.13 -3.17 -4.40
N ASN A 9 13.92 -3.15 -3.09
CA ASN A 9 12.63 -2.90 -2.45
C ASN A 9 12.30 -1.40 -2.59
N ASP A 10 12.20 -0.93 -3.83
CA ASP A 10 11.88 0.46 -4.20
C ASP A 10 10.37 0.65 -4.45
N ASP A 11 9.53 -0.08 -3.70
CA ASP A 11 8.07 0.05 -3.81
C ASP A 11 7.39 0.30 -2.46
N GLN A 12 8.09 0.99 -1.54
CA GLN A 12 7.39 1.78 -0.53
C GLN A 12 6.84 3.04 -1.19
N SER A 13 5.81 2.86 -2.03
CA SER A 13 5.03 3.96 -2.56
C SER A 13 4.63 4.89 -1.40
N PRO A 14 4.87 6.21 -1.48
CA PRO A 14 4.50 7.18 -0.43
C PRO A 14 2.97 7.26 -0.18
N LEU A 15 2.19 6.48 -0.94
CA LEU A 15 0.77 6.20 -0.76
C LEU A 15 0.44 5.23 0.39
N THR A 16 1.43 4.63 1.08
CA THR A 16 1.24 4.15 2.47
C THR A 16 1.13 5.31 3.46
N THR A 17 0.46 6.38 3.00
CA THR A 17 0.20 7.63 3.66
C THR A 17 -0.48 7.36 4.99
N LEU A 18 0.08 7.97 6.02
CA LEU A 18 -0.43 8.02 7.38
C LEU A 18 -1.93 8.38 7.36
N ILE A 19 -2.80 7.44 7.66
CA ILE A 19 -4.24 7.70 7.84
C ILE A 19 -4.51 8.14 9.28
N SER A 20 -5.53 8.96 9.50
CA SER A 20 -6.00 9.31 10.83
C SER A 20 -7.14 8.38 11.26
N CYS A 21 -7.13 7.97 12.52
CA CYS A 21 -8.21 7.18 13.09
C CYS A 21 -9.49 8.00 13.16
N VAL A 22 -10.60 7.46 12.65
CA VAL A 22 -11.89 8.16 12.61
C VAL A 22 -12.46 8.49 14.00
N GLU A 23 -12.05 7.76 15.04
CA GLU A 23 -12.56 7.95 16.40
C GLU A 23 -11.80 9.03 17.18
N CYS A 24 -10.47 9.05 17.08
CA CYS A 24 -9.63 9.93 17.91
C CYS A 24 -8.72 10.88 17.11
N ALA A 25 -8.86 10.90 15.78
CA ALA A 25 -8.09 11.72 14.84
C ALA A 25 -6.55 11.56 14.93
N LYS A 26 -6.06 10.54 15.64
CA LYS A 26 -4.63 10.25 15.75
C LYS A 26 -4.14 9.50 14.52
N ILE A 27 -2.92 9.81 14.09
CA ILE A 27 -2.24 9.08 13.03
C ILE A 27 -2.16 7.60 13.41
N MET A 28 -2.54 6.74 12.47
CA MET A 28 -2.48 5.29 12.62
C MET A 28 -1.18 4.75 12.05
N ARG A 29 -0.77 3.58 12.54
CA ARG A 29 0.40 2.85 12.04
C ARG A 29 -0.03 1.64 11.23
N ILE A 30 0.76 1.28 10.23
CA ILE A 30 0.57 0.03 9.49
C ILE A 30 1.00 -1.12 10.38
N GLU A 31 0.08 -2.04 10.64
CA GLU A 31 0.34 -3.27 11.38
C GLU A 31 0.65 -4.43 10.42
N LYS A 32 0.00 -4.47 9.25
CA LYS A 32 0.18 -5.56 8.28
C LYS A 32 -0.08 -5.11 6.85
N ILE A 33 0.66 -5.68 5.90
CA ILE A 33 0.37 -5.58 4.46
C ILE A 33 0.37 -7.01 3.91
N ASP A 34 -0.75 -7.47 3.37
CA ASP A 34 -0.84 -8.76 2.68
C ASP A 34 -1.62 -8.62 1.38
N PRO A 35 -1.30 -9.39 0.33
CA PRO A 35 -2.20 -9.53 -0.80
C PRO A 35 -3.53 -10.13 -0.34
N ASP A 36 -4.65 -9.51 -0.71
CA ASP A 36 -5.93 -10.20 -0.72
C ASP A 36 -5.79 -11.43 -1.65
N GLY A 37 -6.53 -12.51 -1.40
CA GLY A 37 -6.46 -13.73 -2.22
C GLY A 37 -6.80 -13.54 -3.71
N LYS A 38 -6.95 -12.30 -4.17
CA LYS A 38 -7.16 -11.87 -5.57
C LYS A 38 -5.99 -11.01 -6.09
N GLY A 39 -4.86 -10.96 -5.37
CA GLY A 39 -3.65 -10.25 -5.79
C GLY A 39 -3.69 -8.74 -5.62
N ARG A 40 -4.62 -8.20 -4.81
CA ARG A 40 -4.67 -6.77 -4.47
C ARG A 40 -4.17 -6.55 -3.04
N ASP A 41 -3.25 -5.63 -2.86
CA ASP A 41 -2.66 -5.38 -1.54
C ASP A 41 -3.72 -4.86 -0.55
N MET A 42 -3.85 -5.53 0.60
CA MET A 42 -4.64 -5.12 1.75
C MET A 42 -3.69 -4.59 2.82
N ILE A 43 -3.94 -3.37 3.29
CA ILE A 43 -3.19 -2.74 4.37
C ILE A 43 -4.07 -2.69 5.62
N GLN A 44 -3.57 -3.22 6.71
CA GLN A 44 -4.17 -3.10 8.03
C GLN A 44 -3.46 -2.00 8.82
N TYR A 45 -4.22 -1.01 9.24
CA TYR A 45 -3.79 0.06 10.13
C TYR A 45 -4.32 -0.17 11.54
N ARG A 46 -3.54 0.20 12.55
CA ARG A 46 -3.93 0.23 13.94
C ARG A 46 -3.70 1.60 14.54
N CYS A 47 -4.69 2.08 15.28
CA CYS A 47 -4.54 3.28 16.08
C CYS A 47 -3.86 2.92 17.40
N ASP A 48 -2.70 3.50 17.65
CA ASP A 48 -1.95 3.27 18.90
C ASP A 48 -2.65 3.88 20.13
N TYR A 49 -3.61 4.79 19.92
CA TYR A 49 -4.32 5.47 21.01
C TYR A 49 -5.56 4.69 21.47
N CYS A 50 -6.49 4.40 20.55
CA CYS A 50 -7.75 3.73 20.89
C CYS A 50 -7.78 2.24 20.51
N GLY A 51 -6.74 1.71 19.87
CA GLY A 51 -6.65 0.31 19.45
C GLY A 51 -7.48 -0.07 18.23
N ARG A 52 -8.22 0.88 17.63
CA ARG A 52 -9.05 0.62 16.44
C ARG A 52 -8.21 0.10 15.28
N ILE A 53 -8.75 -0.90 14.58
CA ILE A 53 -8.14 -1.51 13.41
C ILE A 53 -8.94 -1.11 12.17
N GLU A 54 -8.28 -0.54 11.18
CA GLU A 54 -8.85 -0.18 9.88
C GLU A 54 -8.16 -0.96 8.76
N ARG A 55 -8.92 -1.49 7.81
CA ARG A 55 -8.39 -2.29 6.69
C ARG A 55 -8.72 -1.62 5.36
N LEU A 56 -7.69 -1.32 4.59
CA LEU A 56 -7.79 -0.62 3.31
C LEU A 56 -7.30 -1.51 2.17
N ARG A 57 -8.04 -1.53 1.06
CA ARG A 57 -7.58 -2.16 -0.19
C ARG A 57 -6.87 -1.12 -1.04
N LEU A 58 -5.64 -1.42 -1.43
CA LEU A 58 -4.95 -0.65 -2.46
C LEU A 58 -5.55 -0.98 -3.82
N ILE A 59 -6.10 0.05 -4.46
CA ILE A 59 -6.55 -0.03 -5.84
C ILE A 59 -5.42 0.55 -6.71
N ARG A 60 -4.58 -0.33 -7.27
CA ARG A 60 -3.58 0.06 -8.26
C ARG A 60 -4.30 0.50 -9.54
N ARG A 61 -4.42 1.80 -9.76
CA ARG A 61 -4.85 2.34 -11.06
C ARG A 61 -3.62 2.40 -11.95
N THR A 62 -3.59 1.60 -13.01
CA THR A 62 -2.63 1.81 -14.10
C THR A 62 -2.98 3.12 -14.79
N TRP A 63 -2.05 4.06 -14.80
CA TRP A 63 -2.14 5.28 -15.63
C TRP A 63 -2.39 4.87 -17.09
N PRO A 64 -3.19 5.60 -17.90
CA PRO A 64 -3.50 5.14 -19.26
C PRO A 64 -2.21 4.87 -20.03
N SER A 65 -1.97 3.60 -20.38
CA SER A 65 -0.85 3.23 -21.23
C SER A 65 -0.99 4.03 -22.51
N ALA A 66 0.08 4.71 -22.92
CA ALA A 66 0.09 5.52 -24.13
C ALA A 66 -0.63 4.78 -25.26
N ARG A 67 -1.59 5.47 -25.89
CA ARG A 67 -2.37 5.00 -27.03
C ARG A 67 -1.47 4.19 -27.97
N GLN A 68 -1.83 2.95 -28.25
CA GLN A 68 -1.33 2.28 -29.44
C GLN A 68 -1.86 3.09 -30.64
N THR A 69 -1.06 4.03 -31.12
CA THR A 69 -1.24 4.62 -32.44
C THR A 69 -0.90 3.52 -33.43
N SER A 70 -1.92 2.77 -33.85
CA SER A 70 -1.83 1.91 -35.03
C SER A 70 -1.50 2.79 -36.22
N ARG A 71 -0.40 2.46 -36.89
CA ARG A 71 0.11 3.08 -38.11
C ARG A 71 -0.78 2.77 -39.31
#